data_AF-A0A7S1FXL9-F1
#
_entry.id   AF-A0A7S1FXL9-F1
#
_cell.length_a   1.000
_cell.length_b   1.000
_cell.length_c   1.000
_cell.angle_alpha   90.00
_cell.angle_beta   90.00
_cell.angle_gamma   90.00
#
_symmetry.space_group_name_H-M   'P 1'
#
loop_
_entity.id
_entity.type
_entity.pdbx_description
1 polymer ?
#
loop_
_entity_poly.entity_id
_entity_poly.type
_entity_poly.pdbx_seq_one_letter_code
_entity_poly.pdbx_strand_id
1 'polypeptide(L)'
;MEGGLFGTGDAGAAARIDGTEPETRNKWAEAAGPKARAEAAARLARRPERVAGFARRCAGEEDGEKDAVDGALRAVAWLLLCRNRDFVGVGKGAGDREKMAYALADGLRTEYGEDAVARAGLALDALSLNVGVPRDMGMEAARALRSHLRILSAAIRDDL
;
A
#
# COMPACT_ATOMS: atom_id res chain seq x y z
N MET A 1 40.78 -18.00 10.75
CA MET A 1 39.90 -17.37 9.76
C MET A 1 38.85 -18.39 9.39
N GLU A 2 37.71 -18.36 10.05
CA GLU A 2 36.50 -19.09 9.66
C GLU A 2 35.38 -18.62 10.60
N GLY A 3 34.21 -18.34 10.02
CA GLY A 3 33.00 -17.87 10.71
C GLY A 3 32.47 -16.59 10.04
N GLY A 4 31.34 -16.60 9.35
CA GLY A 4 30.33 -17.62 9.18
C GLY A 4 29.10 -16.92 8.63
N LEU A 5 28.63 -17.39 7.48
CA LEU A 5 27.51 -16.90 6.69
C LEU A 5 26.20 -16.81 7.51
N PHE A 6 25.88 -15.63 8.05
CA PHE A 6 24.53 -15.33 8.54
C PHE A 6 24.20 -13.89 8.15
N GLY A 7 23.20 -13.67 7.30
CA GLY A 7 22.67 -12.31 7.12
C GLY A 7 21.76 -12.05 5.91
N THR A 8 21.87 -12.78 4.81
CA THR A 8 21.12 -12.42 3.58
C THR A 8 19.93 -13.33 3.27
N GLY A 9 19.97 -14.59 3.68
CA GLY A 9 18.90 -15.56 3.38
C GLY A 9 17.60 -15.31 4.16
N ASP A 10 17.70 -14.85 5.40
CA ASP A 10 16.55 -14.67 6.30
C ASP A 10 15.75 -13.40 5.98
N ALA A 11 16.46 -12.30 5.69
CA ALA A 11 15.83 -11.04 5.26
C ALA A 11 15.07 -11.18 3.93
N GLY A 12 15.61 -11.93 2.97
CA GLY A 12 14.93 -12.20 1.70
C GLY A 12 13.70 -13.12 1.87
N ALA A 13 13.73 -14.05 2.81
CA ALA A 13 12.56 -14.88 3.12
C ALA A 13 11.45 -14.07 3.79
N ALA A 14 11.79 -13.22 4.78
CA ALA A 14 10.85 -12.30 5.41
C ALA A 14 10.24 -11.33 4.38
N ALA A 15 11.06 -10.75 3.49
CA ALA A 15 10.59 -9.83 2.46
C ALA A 15 9.55 -10.44 1.50
N ARG A 16 9.71 -11.72 1.13
CA ARG A 16 8.72 -12.47 0.35
C ARG A 16 7.46 -12.79 1.13
N ILE A 17 7.59 -13.16 2.40
CA ILE A 17 6.44 -13.49 3.27
C ILE A 17 5.60 -12.24 3.53
N ASP A 18 6.26 -11.10 3.74
CA ASP A 18 5.62 -9.83 4.01
C ASP A 18 5.18 -9.11 2.74
N GLY A 19 5.71 -9.50 1.58
CA GLY A 19 5.40 -8.95 0.27
C GLY A 19 6.00 -7.57 0.02
N THR A 20 7.17 -7.31 0.59
CA THR A 20 7.91 -6.04 0.44
C THR A 20 8.71 -6.00 -0.86
N GLU A 21 9.04 -7.15 -1.46
CA GLU A 21 9.66 -7.21 -2.79
C GLU A 21 8.69 -6.75 -3.91
N PRO A 22 9.13 -5.92 -4.88
CA PRO A 22 8.30 -5.44 -5.99
C PRO A 22 7.55 -6.55 -6.75
N GLU A 23 8.24 -7.64 -7.08
CA GLU A 23 7.60 -8.78 -7.74
C GLU A 23 6.52 -9.42 -6.89
N THR A 24 6.74 -9.52 -5.58
CA THR A 24 5.80 -10.18 -4.67
C THR A 24 4.56 -9.33 -4.45
N ARG A 25 4.71 -8.00 -4.24
CA ARG A 25 3.54 -7.09 -4.18
C ARG A 25 2.73 -7.15 -5.47
N ASN A 26 3.39 -7.19 -6.63
CA ASN A 26 2.70 -7.21 -7.92
C ASN A 26 1.95 -8.54 -8.13
N LYS A 27 2.58 -9.68 -7.80
CA LYS A 27 1.92 -11.00 -7.81
C LYS A 27 0.70 -11.03 -6.90
N TRP A 28 0.78 -10.46 -5.69
CA TRP A 28 -0.36 -10.39 -4.77
C TRP A 28 -1.48 -9.48 -5.28
N ALA A 29 -1.14 -8.32 -5.85
CA ALA A 29 -2.11 -7.41 -6.42
C ALA A 29 -2.87 -8.05 -7.60
N GLU A 30 -2.18 -8.86 -8.41
CA GLU A 30 -2.77 -9.61 -9.52
C GLU A 30 -3.64 -10.78 -9.07
N ALA A 31 -3.16 -11.54 -8.07
CA ALA A 31 -3.90 -12.67 -7.52
C ALA A 31 -5.15 -12.25 -6.71
N ALA A 32 -5.21 -11.00 -6.26
CA ALA A 32 -6.32 -10.49 -5.46
C ALA A 32 -7.64 -10.46 -6.26
N GLY A 33 -8.54 -11.40 -5.94
CA GLY A 33 -9.88 -11.46 -6.51
C GLY A 33 -10.77 -10.26 -6.11
N PRO A 34 -11.83 -9.95 -6.88
CA PRO A 34 -12.68 -8.79 -6.64
C PRO A 34 -13.29 -8.73 -5.24
N LYS A 35 -13.67 -9.88 -4.65
CA LYS A 35 -14.24 -9.97 -3.31
C LYS A 35 -13.23 -9.58 -2.23
N ALA A 36 -12.00 -10.08 -2.32
CA ALA A 36 -10.92 -9.75 -1.39
C ALA A 36 -10.55 -8.27 -1.45
N ARG A 37 -10.48 -7.70 -2.67
CA ARG A 37 -10.22 -6.27 -2.85
C ARG A 37 -11.36 -5.40 -2.30
N ALA A 38 -12.62 -5.78 -2.54
CA ALA A 38 -13.78 -5.09 -1.98
C ALA A 38 -13.82 -5.15 -0.45
N GLU A 39 -13.48 -6.28 0.16
CA GLU A 39 -13.36 -6.42 1.62
C GLU A 39 -12.30 -5.48 2.19
N ALA A 40 -11.11 -5.46 1.58
CA ALA A 40 -10.03 -4.57 1.96
C ALA A 40 -10.43 -3.08 1.85
N ALA A 41 -11.02 -2.68 0.71
CA ALA A 41 -11.49 -1.31 0.50
C ALA A 41 -12.59 -0.92 1.49
N ALA A 42 -13.55 -1.81 1.76
CA ALA A 42 -14.60 -1.58 2.74
C ALA A 42 -14.03 -1.39 4.16
N ARG A 43 -12.94 -2.09 4.50
CA ARG A 43 -12.26 -1.93 5.79
C ARG A 43 -11.65 -0.54 5.94
N LEU A 44 -10.99 -0.03 4.90
CA LEU A 44 -10.46 1.33 4.86
C LEU A 44 -11.59 2.36 5.00
N ALA A 45 -12.68 2.19 4.24
CA ALA A 45 -13.79 3.13 4.21
C ALA A 45 -14.65 3.14 5.49
N ARG A 46 -14.67 2.06 6.28
CA ARG A 46 -15.55 1.96 7.46
C ARG A 46 -15.13 2.89 8.60
N ARG A 47 -13.83 3.12 8.79
CA ARG A 47 -13.27 3.97 9.85
C ARG A 47 -11.99 4.68 9.39
N PRO A 48 -12.07 5.54 8.37
CA PRO A 48 -10.90 6.17 7.72
C PRO A 48 -9.98 6.87 8.72
N GLU A 49 -10.54 7.74 9.55
CA GLU A 49 -9.88 8.47 10.65
C GLU A 49 -9.03 7.56 11.56
N ARG A 50 -9.58 6.38 11.92
CA ARG A 50 -8.89 5.46 12.84
C ARG A 50 -7.75 4.72 12.16
N VAL A 51 -7.92 4.41 10.87
CA VAL A 51 -6.87 3.75 10.08
C VAL A 51 -5.75 4.74 9.81
N ALA A 52 -6.06 5.98 9.45
CA ALA A 52 -5.08 7.05 9.27
C ALA A 52 -4.29 7.33 10.56
N GLY A 53 -4.99 7.52 11.68
CA GLY A 53 -4.34 7.69 12.98
C GLY A 53 -3.51 6.48 13.42
N PHE A 54 -3.91 5.26 13.07
CA PHE A 54 -3.08 4.07 13.32
C PHE A 54 -1.83 4.05 12.43
N ALA A 55 -1.97 4.34 11.14
CA ALA A 55 -0.85 4.41 10.20
C ALA A 55 0.20 5.44 10.63
N ARG A 56 -0.22 6.64 11.06
CA ARG A 56 0.67 7.66 11.63
C ARG A 56 1.45 7.15 12.84
N ARG A 57 0.76 6.54 13.80
CA ARG A 57 1.42 5.95 14.98
C ARG A 57 2.42 4.86 14.62
N CYS A 58 2.13 4.05 13.60
CA CYS A 58 3.07 3.06 13.10
C CYS A 58 4.32 3.69 12.46
N ALA A 59 4.21 4.88 11.87
CA ALA A 59 5.32 5.64 11.33
C ALA A 59 6.02 6.55 12.36
N GLY A 60 5.51 6.66 13.58
CA GLY A 60 6.05 7.55 14.61
C GLY A 60 5.72 9.03 14.38
N GLU A 61 4.65 9.33 13.64
CA GLU A 61 4.22 10.70 13.35
C GLU A 61 3.20 11.21 14.38
N GLU A 62 3.28 12.51 14.69
CA GLU A 62 2.29 13.23 15.49
C GLU A 62 1.08 13.66 14.63
N ASP A 63 -0.08 13.84 15.24
CA ASP A 63 -1.31 14.22 14.53
C ASP A 63 -1.17 15.63 13.90
N GLY A 64 -1.31 15.71 12.56
CA GLY A 64 -1.25 16.95 11.79
C GLY A 64 -2.61 17.42 11.26
N GLU A 65 -2.71 18.72 10.94
CA GLU A 65 -3.97 19.44 10.66
C GLU A 65 -4.57 19.19 9.25
N LYS A 66 -3.75 18.71 8.28
CA LYS A 66 -4.19 18.25 6.96
C LYS A 66 -3.67 16.84 6.72
N ASP A 67 -4.58 15.87 6.72
CA ASP A 67 -4.21 14.46 6.77
C ASP A 67 -3.99 13.87 5.37
N ALA A 68 -2.81 14.13 4.79
CA ALA A 68 -2.37 13.47 3.55
C ALA A 68 -2.43 11.93 3.66
N VAL A 69 -2.34 11.36 4.87
CA VAL A 69 -2.51 9.91 5.10
C VAL A 69 -3.95 9.48 4.80
N ASP A 70 -4.96 10.23 5.21
CA ASP A 70 -6.37 9.93 4.86
C ASP A 70 -6.57 9.97 3.34
N GLY A 71 -6.07 11.03 2.68
CA GLY A 71 -6.09 11.16 1.22
C GLY A 71 -5.44 9.95 0.53
N ALA A 72 -4.26 9.55 0.99
CA ALA A 72 -3.54 8.39 0.47
C ALA A 72 -4.29 7.07 0.71
N LEU A 73 -4.90 6.88 1.88
CA LEU A 73 -5.72 5.69 2.17
C LEU A 73 -6.98 5.62 1.29
N ARG A 74 -7.60 6.75 0.97
CA ARG A 74 -8.71 6.81 0.00
C ARG A 74 -8.23 6.46 -1.41
N ALA A 75 -7.06 6.94 -1.81
CA ALA A 75 -6.44 6.56 -3.08
C ALA A 75 -6.16 5.05 -3.15
N VAL A 76 -5.70 4.42 -2.06
CA VAL A 76 -5.54 2.96 -1.96
C VAL A 76 -6.88 2.23 -2.07
N ALA A 77 -7.91 2.70 -1.37
CA ALA A 77 -9.25 2.13 -1.47
C ALA A 77 -9.79 2.21 -2.91
N TRP A 78 -9.54 3.32 -3.59
CA TRP A 78 -9.89 3.49 -5.00
C TRP A 78 -9.11 2.52 -5.90
N LEU A 79 -7.78 2.41 -5.74
CA LEU A 79 -6.94 1.45 -6.48
C LEU A 79 -7.42 0.00 -6.30
N LEU A 80 -7.84 -0.39 -5.10
CA LEU A 80 -8.39 -1.72 -4.82
C LEU A 80 -9.69 -1.99 -5.61
N LEU A 81 -10.55 -0.97 -5.74
CA LEU A 81 -11.85 -1.08 -6.39
C LEU A 81 -11.76 -1.00 -7.91
N CYS A 82 -10.80 -0.23 -8.45
CA CYS A 82 -10.57 -0.14 -9.88
C CYS A 82 -10.29 -1.52 -10.48
N ARG A 83 -11.08 -1.91 -11.49
CA ARG A 83 -10.71 -3.06 -12.32
C ARG A 83 -9.75 -2.56 -13.39
N ASN A 84 -8.77 -3.38 -13.76
CA ASN A 84 -7.92 -3.18 -14.96
C ASN A 84 -8.71 -3.00 -16.28
N ARG A 85 -10.05 -2.99 -16.26
CA ARG A 85 -10.91 -2.79 -17.44
C ARG A 85 -11.68 -1.47 -17.43
N ASP A 86 -11.67 -0.72 -16.32
CA ASP A 86 -12.56 0.43 -16.15
C ASP A 86 -11.91 1.75 -16.64
N PHE A 87 -10.65 1.71 -17.08
CA PHE A 87 -10.00 2.81 -17.77
C PHE A 87 -9.90 2.54 -19.28
N VAL A 88 -10.54 3.38 -20.07
CA VAL A 88 -10.43 3.35 -21.54
C VAL A 88 -8.98 3.67 -21.92
N GLY A 89 -8.30 2.72 -22.56
CA GLY A 89 -6.93 2.89 -23.06
C GLY A 89 -5.81 2.33 -22.17
N VAL A 90 -6.15 1.68 -21.06
CA VAL A 90 -5.19 1.10 -20.12
C VAL A 90 -5.26 -0.43 -20.22
N GLY A 91 -4.11 -1.09 -20.31
CA GLY A 91 -4.01 -2.52 -20.56
C GLY A 91 -4.48 -3.39 -19.39
N LYS A 92 -4.29 -4.71 -19.49
CA LYS A 92 -4.64 -5.66 -18.42
C LYS A 92 -3.48 -5.93 -17.43
N GLY A 93 -2.39 -5.16 -17.43
CA GLY A 93 -1.13 -5.53 -16.79
C GLY A 93 -0.81 -4.87 -15.45
N ALA A 94 0.26 -5.31 -14.78
CA ALA A 94 0.81 -4.68 -13.58
C ALA A 94 1.19 -3.21 -13.79
N GLY A 95 1.80 -2.88 -14.94
CA GLY A 95 2.24 -1.51 -15.27
C GLY A 95 1.09 -0.50 -15.37
N ASP A 96 -0.15 -0.94 -15.49
CA ASP A 96 -1.32 -0.07 -15.51
C ASP A 96 -1.70 0.42 -14.11
N ARG A 97 -1.56 -0.44 -13.09
CA ARG A 97 -1.79 -0.05 -11.68
C ARG A 97 -0.71 0.89 -11.18
N GLU A 98 0.53 0.65 -11.59
CA GLU A 98 1.67 1.51 -11.26
C GLU A 98 1.48 2.91 -11.85
N LYS A 99 1.09 3.03 -13.13
CA LYS A 99 0.74 4.32 -13.74
C LYS A 99 -0.40 5.04 -13.00
N MET A 100 -1.45 4.30 -12.61
CA MET A 100 -2.55 4.88 -11.82
C MET A 100 -2.06 5.35 -10.45
N ALA A 101 -1.19 4.59 -9.80
CA ALA A 101 -0.60 4.97 -8.52
C ALA A 101 0.26 6.23 -8.63
N TYR A 102 1.05 6.39 -9.70
CA TYR A 102 1.77 7.63 -10.00
C TYR A 102 0.84 8.82 -10.20
N ALA A 103 -0.24 8.66 -10.97
CA ALA A 103 -1.21 9.74 -11.18
C ALA A 103 -1.90 10.15 -9.87
N LEU A 104 -2.21 9.19 -9.00
CA LEU A 104 -2.76 9.48 -7.66
C LEU A 104 -1.72 10.17 -6.77
N ALA A 105 -0.46 9.73 -6.79
CA ALA A 105 0.61 10.36 -6.03
C ALA A 105 0.81 11.83 -6.45
N ASP A 106 0.79 12.12 -7.75
CA ASP A 106 0.87 13.48 -8.29
C ASP A 106 -0.32 14.36 -7.86
N GLY A 107 -1.54 13.81 -7.90
CA GLY A 107 -2.73 14.47 -7.39
C GLY A 107 -2.64 14.79 -5.89
N LEU A 108 -2.14 13.85 -5.09
CA LEU A 108 -1.90 14.05 -3.66
C LEU A 108 -0.85 15.14 -3.42
N ARG A 109 0.26 15.16 -4.17
CA ARG A 109 1.31 16.19 -4.05
C ARG A 109 0.75 17.57 -4.35
N THR A 110 -0.08 17.67 -5.38
CA THR A 110 -0.77 18.93 -5.75
C THR A 110 -1.70 19.42 -4.65
N GLU A 111 -2.42 18.52 -3.97
CA GLU A 111 -3.42 18.88 -2.95
C GLU A 111 -2.81 19.16 -1.56
N TYR A 112 -1.84 18.35 -1.14
CA TYR A 112 -1.33 18.34 0.23
C TYR A 112 0.12 18.88 0.36
N GLY A 113 0.86 18.95 -0.73
CA GLY A 113 2.28 19.32 -0.76
C GLY A 113 3.22 18.13 -0.56
N GLU A 114 4.44 18.25 -1.12
CA GLU A 114 5.45 17.18 -1.16
C GLU A 114 5.76 16.57 0.21
N ASP A 115 6.07 17.39 1.22
CA ASP A 115 6.48 16.91 2.55
C ASP A 115 5.36 16.16 3.28
N ALA A 116 4.10 16.54 3.07
CA ALA A 116 2.96 15.86 3.67
C ALA A 116 2.73 14.50 2.99
N VAL A 117 2.90 14.43 1.67
CA VAL A 117 2.71 13.20 0.89
C VAL A 117 3.86 12.22 1.11
N ALA A 118 5.11 12.68 1.21
CA ALA A 118 6.24 11.84 1.55
C ALA A 118 6.05 11.13 2.91
N ARG A 119 5.58 11.89 3.92
CA ARG A 119 5.17 11.36 5.23
C ARG A 119 4.04 10.35 5.13
N ALA A 120 3.01 10.64 4.32
CA ALA A 120 1.96 9.68 4.04
C ALA A 120 2.50 8.37 3.44
N GLY A 121 3.47 8.43 2.52
CA GLY A 121 4.16 7.25 2.00
C GLY A 121 4.76 6.37 3.09
N LEU A 122 5.49 6.97 4.05
CA LEU A 122 6.05 6.26 5.20
C LEU A 122 4.94 5.62 6.08
N ALA A 123 3.84 6.34 6.32
CA ALA A 123 2.70 5.82 7.04
C ALA A 123 2.03 4.63 6.33
N LEU A 124 1.93 4.66 4.99
CA LEU A 124 1.40 3.53 4.21
C LEU A 124 2.31 2.30 4.29
N ASP A 125 3.64 2.49 4.18
CA ASP A 125 4.62 1.42 4.32
C ASP A 125 4.52 0.77 5.70
N ALA A 126 4.50 1.58 6.75
CA ALA A 126 4.36 1.11 8.12
C ALA A 126 3.02 0.37 8.33
N LEU A 127 1.92 0.91 7.80
CA LEU A 127 0.62 0.24 7.86
C LEU A 127 0.64 -1.12 7.16
N SER A 128 1.32 -1.24 6.01
CA SER A 128 1.40 -2.50 5.24
C SER A 128 2.01 -3.66 6.04
N LEU A 129 2.90 -3.36 6.99
CA LEU A 129 3.52 -4.34 7.88
C LEU A 129 2.62 -4.71 9.06
N ASN A 130 1.67 -3.83 9.40
CA ASN A 130 0.83 -3.95 10.60
C ASN A 130 -0.61 -4.43 10.31
N VAL A 131 -0.97 -4.74 9.06
CA VAL A 131 -2.29 -5.33 8.73
C VAL A 131 -2.39 -6.73 9.35
N GLY A 132 -3.25 -6.93 10.35
CA GLY A 132 -3.37 -8.20 11.07
C GLY A 132 -4.26 -9.25 10.37
N VAL A 133 -3.81 -10.51 10.35
CA VAL A 133 -4.59 -11.69 9.90
C VAL A 133 -4.66 -12.71 11.03
N PRO A 134 -5.83 -13.30 11.36
CA PRO A 134 -7.16 -13.09 10.77
C PRO A 134 -7.98 -11.97 11.45
N ARG A 135 -7.37 -11.23 12.38
CA ARG A 135 -8.07 -10.27 13.26
C ARG A 135 -8.82 -9.18 12.49
N ASP A 136 -8.24 -8.66 11.41
CA ASP A 136 -8.81 -7.50 10.70
C ASP A 136 -9.59 -7.86 9.44
N MET A 137 -9.17 -8.90 8.73
CA MET A 137 -9.74 -9.37 7.46
C MET A 137 -9.21 -10.75 7.07
N GLY A 138 -9.78 -11.35 6.03
CA GLY A 138 -9.28 -12.59 5.44
C GLY A 138 -7.87 -12.45 4.85
N MET A 139 -7.13 -13.56 4.74
CA MET A 139 -5.74 -13.56 4.26
C MET A 139 -5.59 -12.92 2.86
N GLU A 140 -6.49 -13.22 1.94
CA GLU A 140 -6.45 -12.64 0.58
C GLU A 140 -6.72 -11.14 0.58
N ALA A 141 -7.68 -10.68 1.40
CA ALA A 141 -7.97 -9.26 1.56
C ALA A 141 -6.78 -8.52 2.17
N ALA A 142 -6.11 -9.12 3.16
CA ALA A 142 -4.91 -8.54 3.75
C ALA A 142 -3.77 -8.45 2.72
N ARG A 143 -3.51 -9.51 1.94
CA ARG A 143 -2.51 -9.47 0.87
C ARG A 143 -2.82 -8.40 -0.16
N ALA A 144 -4.09 -8.27 -0.56
CA ALA A 144 -4.53 -7.21 -1.46
C ALA A 144 -4.28 -5.82 -0.86
N LEU A 145 -4.67 -5.59 0.39
CA LEU A 145 -4.45 -4.31 1.05
C LEU A 145 -2.95 -3.97 1.13
N ARG A 146 -2.13 -4.90 1.62
CA ARG A 146 -0.68 -4.72 1.75
C ARG A 146 -0.01 -4.41 0.41
N SER A 147 -0.38 -5.12 -0.65
CA SER A 147 0.20 -4.88 -1.98
C SER A 147 -0.16 -3.50 -2.52
N HIS A 148 -1.42 -3.06 -2.37
CA HIS A 148 -1.87 -1.76 -2.89
C HIS A 148 -1.34 -0.58 -2.07
N LEU A 149 -1.19 -0.74 -0.75
CA LEU A 149 -0.48 0.22 0.10
C LEU A 149 0.96 0.45 -0.39
N ARG A 150 1.69 -0.63 -0.68
CA ARG A 150 3.07 -0.54 -1.16
C ARG A 150 3.22 -0.02 -2.58
N ILE A 151 2.25 -0.32 -3.46
CA ILE A 151 2.25 0.25 -4.81
C ILE A 151 2.10 1.77 -4.73
N LEU A 152 1.15 2.29 -3.93
CA LEU A 152 0.99 3.73 -3.79
C LEU A 152 2.16 4.37 -3.05
N SER A 153 2.67 3.74 -1.99
CA SER A 153 3.85 4.25 -1.26
C SER A 153 5.08 4.37 -2.16
N ALA A 154 5.35 3.35 -2.97
CA ALA A 154 6.46 3.41 -3.92
C ALA A 154 6.24 4.47 -5.00
N ALA A 155 4.99 4.68 -5.47
CA ALA A 155 4.69 5.78 -6.39
C ALA A 155 4.90 7.17 -5.75
N ILE A 156 4.60 7.33 -4.46
CA ILE A 156 4.84 8.56 -3.70
C ILE A 156 6.34 8.85 -3.56
N ARG A 157 7.15 7.81 -3.40
CA ARG A 157 8.60 7.90 -3.21
C ARG A 157 9.41 7.86 -4.50
N ASP A 158 8.73 7.72 -5.64
CA ASP A 158 9.33 7.45 -6.95
C ASP A 158 10.23 6.19 -6.97
N ASP A 159 9.89 5.17 -6.17
CA ASP A 159 10.62 3.92 -5.93
C ASP A 159 9.95 2.68 -6.59
N LEU A 160 9.19 2.83 -7.68
CA LEU A 160 8.46 1.71 -8.31
C LEU A 160 9.33 0.81 -9.20
#